data_AF-A0A1N6MB59-F1
#
_entry.id   AF-A0A1N6MB59-F1
#
_cell.length_a   1.000
_cell.length_b   1.000
_cell.length_c   1.000
_cell.angle_alpha   90.00
_cell.angle_beta   90.00
_cell.angle_gamma   90.00
#
_symmetry.space_group_name_H-M   'P 1'
#
loop_
_entity.id
_entity.type
_entity.pdbx_description
1 polymer ?
#
loop_
_entity_poly.entity_id
_entity_poly.type
_entity_poly.pdbx_seq_one_letter_code
_entity_poly.pdbx_strand_id
1 'polypeptide(L)'
;MTQLIGRVSHTGTVEIGSGFQSEKHSNGLYKVFFDSGKFTSTPVVIATPDTSNFSSETYTVAVSLKNVSTSGFTLSIENLDADTKEAAFNFVAYS
;
A
#
# COMPACT_ATOMS: atom_id res chain seq x y z
N MET A 1 1.98 -7.11 20.93
CA MET A 1 1.82 -7.50 19.52
C MET A 1 0.94 -6.45 18.88
N THR A 2 1.53 -5.63 18.02
CA THR A 2 0.80 -4.58 17.28
C THR A 2 0.54 -5.08 15.87
N GLN A 3 -0.68 -4.87 15.36
CA GLN A 3 -1.05 -5.19 13.99
C GLN A 3 -1.89 -4.06 13.40
N LEU A 4 -1.57 -3.68 12.16
CA LEU A 4 -2.41 -2.83 11.32
C LEU A 4 -2.76 -3.60 10.04
N ILE A 5 -4.02 -3.49 9.63
CA ILE A 5 -4.53 -4.02 8.37
C ILE A 5 -5.16 -2.84 7.64
N GLY A 6 -4.79 -2.65 6.38
CA GLY A 6 -5.24 -1.51 5.60
C GLY A 6 -5.59 -1.88 4.17
N ARG A 7 -6.63 -1.23 3.66
CA ARG A 7 -6.92 -1.13 2.22
C ARG A 7 -6.86 0.33 1.82
N VAL A 8 -6.13 0.61 0.75
CA VAL A 8 -5.98 1.95 0.20
C VAL A 8 -6.45 1.92 -1.26
N SER A 9 -7.34 2.84 -1.60
CA SER A 9 -7.86 3.02 -2.94
C SER A 9 -6.76 3.41 -3.92
N HIS A 10 -7.07 3.33 -5.21
CA HIS A 10 -6.16 3.75 -6.25
C HIS A 10 -5.84 5.27 -6.26
N THR A 11 -6.64 6.08 -5.55
CA THR A 11 -6.37 7.52 -5.35
C THR A 11 -5.49 7.80 -4.12
N GLY A 12 -5.14 6.77 -3.35
CA GLY A 12 -4.40 6.90 -2.09
C GLY A 12 -5.28 7.11 -0.86
N THR A 13 -6.61 7.01 -1.00
CA THR A 13 -7.55 7.16 0.12
C THR A 13 -7.64 5.87 0.93
N VAL A 14 -7.63 5.96 2.26
CA VAL A 14 -7.82 4.79 3.14
C VAL A 14 -9.29 4.36 3.09
N GLU A 15 -9.56 3.15 2.61
CA GLU A 15 -10.90 2.58 2.50
C GLU A 15 -11.22 1.66 3.68
N ILE A 16 -10.21 0.95 4.19
CA ILE A 16 -10.34 0.03 5.34
C ILE A 16 -9.12 0.21 6.24
N GLY A 17 -9.37 0.13 7.55
CA GLY A 17 -8.34 0.20 8.59
C GLY A 17 -8.29 1.56 9.28
N SER A 18 -7.46 1.65 10.32
CA SER A 18 -7.17 2.88 11.05
C SER A 18 -5.77 2.79 11.64
N GLY A 19 -5.22 3.87 12.20
CA GLY A 19 -3.87 3.88 12.74
C GLY A 19 -2.78 4.22 11.72
N PHE A 20 -3.17 4.67 10.52
CA PHE A 20 -2.27 5.09 9.46
C PHE A 20 -2.98 6.07 8.51
N GLN A 21 -2.17 6.77 7.73
CA GLN A 21 -2.57 7.64 6.63
C GLN A 21 -1.88 7.15 5.34
N SER A 22 -2.43 7.53 4.20
CA SER A 22 -1.84 7.23 2.89
C SER A 22 -1.90 8.45 1.99
N GLU A 23 -0.87 8.62 1.18
CA GLU A 23 -0.75 9.65 0.16
C GLU A 23 -0.29 9.01 -1.15
N LYS A 24 -0.95 9.35 -2.25
CA LYS A 24 -0.49 8.97 -3.59
C LYS A 24 0.39 10.06 -4.18
N HIS A 25 1.61 9.70 -4.57
CA HIS A 25 2.55 10.64 -5.18
C HIS A 25 2.50 10.65 -6.70
N SER A 26 2.44 9.48 -7.32
CA SER A 26 2.35 9.30 -8.77
C SER A 26 1.66 7.99 -9.09
N ASN A 27 1.46 7.66 -10.37
CA ASN A 27 0.88 6.38 -10.74
C ASN A 27 1.68 5.22 -10.14
N GLY A 28 0.99 4.31 -9.45
CA GLY A 28 1.59 3.18 -8.75
C GLY A 28 2.42 3.51 -7.51
N LEU A 29 2.64 4.79 -7.14
CA LEU A 29 3.54 5.16 -6.04
C LEU A 29 2.78 5.80 -4.88
N TYR A 30 2.87 5.17 -3.71
CA TYR A 30 2.19 5.56 -2.49
C TYR A 30 3.17 5.70 -1.32
N LYS A 31 2.88 6.64 -0.42
CA LYS A 31 3.47 6.66 0.92
C LYS A 31 2.40 6.36 1.94
N VAL A 32 2.73 5.48 2.87
CA VAL A 32 1.91 5.15 4.03
C VAL A 32 2.64 5.65 5.26
N PHE A 33 1.90 6.36 6.11
CA PHE A 33 2.40 6.93 7.37
C PHE A 33 1.65 6.26 8.52
N PHE A 34 2.35 5.63 9.44
CA PHE A 34 1.74 5.10 10.65
C PHE A 34 1.53 6.23 11.66
N ASP A 35 0.44 6.16 12.44
CA ASP A 35 0.23 7.12 13.51
C ASP A 35 1.39 7.04 14.53
N SER A 36 1.72 8.18 15.13
CA SER A 36 2.83 8.27 16.08
C SER A 36 2.70 7.25 17.22
N GLY A 37 3.80 6.56 17.52
CA GLY A 37 3.86 5.57 18.60
C GLY A 37 3.16 4.23 18.29
N LYS A 38 2.63 4.00 17.08
CA LYS A 38 2.03 2.70 16.73
C LYS A 38 3.04 1.57 16.76
N PHE A 39 4.22 1.78 16.18
CA PHE A 39 5.29 0.80 16.17
C PHE A 39 6.51 1.35 16.92
N THR A 40 7.03 0.57 17.86
CA THR A 40 8.25 0.90 18.62
C THR A 40 9.51 0.33 17.97
N SER A 41 9.36 -0.62 17.04
CA SER A 41 10.39 -1.19 16.17
C SER A 41 9.89 -1.28 14.73
N THR A 42 10.80 -1.37 13.75
CA THR A 42 10.41 -1.49 12.34
C THR A 42 9.52 -2.73 12.13
N PRO A 43 8.26 -2.57 11.69
CA PRO A 43 7.36 -3.70 11.51
C PRO A 43 7.71 -4.50 10.26
N VAL A 44 7.28 -5.76 10.24
CA VAL A 44 7.18 -6.52 9.00
C VAL A 44 5.94 -6.03 8.25
N VAL A 45 6.09 -5.73 6.96
CA VAL A 45 4.99 -5.28 6.10
C VAL A 45 4.84 -6.25 4.93
N ILE A 46 3.61 -6.71 4.73
CA ILE A 46 3.21 -7.52 3.58
C ILE A 46 2.16 -6.71 2.82
N ALA A 47 2.36 -6.51 1.53
CA ALA A 47 1.44 -5.75 0.70
C ALA A 47 1.12 -6.50 -0.60
N THR A 48 -0.12 -6.33 -1.06
CA THR A 48 -0.63 -6.95 -2.28
C THR A 48 -1.34 -5.90 -3.11
N PRO A 49 -1.15 -5.88 -4.44
CA PRO A 49 -1.95 -5.01 -5.30
C PRO A 49 -3.37 -5.57 -5.36
N ASP A 50 -4.36 -4.68 -5.38
CA ASP A 50 -5.74 -5.03 -5.68
C ASP A 50 -6.06 -4.65 -7.13
N THR A 51 -6.24 -5.70 -7.92
CA THR A 51 -6.47 -5.69 -9.35
C THR A 51 -7.94 -5.88 -9.74
N SER A 52 -8.86 -5.94 -8.78
CA SER A 52 -10.28 -6.24 -9.01
C SER A 52 -10.96 -5.32 -10.02
N ASN A 53 -10.46 -4.09 -10.20
CA ASN A 53 -11.01 -3.10 -11.14
C ASN A 53 -10.42 -3.16 -12.57
N PHE A 54 -9.43 -4.02 -12.83
CA PHE A 54 -8.83 -4.16 -14.15
C PHE A 54 -9.60 -5.19 -14.97
N SER A 55 -9.92 -4.82 -16.21
CA SER A 55 -10.70 -5.66 -17.12
C SER A 55 -9.82 -6.71 -17.80
N SER A 56 -10.18 -7.97 -17.58
CA SER A 56 -10.07 -9.17 -18.44
C SER A 56 -8.75 -9.56 -19.13
N GLU A 57 -7.71 -8.74 -19.16
CA GLU A 57 -6.41 -9.16 -19.70
C GLU A 57 -5.56 -9.83 -18.61
N THR A 58 -4.77 -10.82 -19.01
CA THR A 58 -3.83 -11.47 -18.10
C THR A 58 -2.60 -10.59 -17.99
N TYR A 59 -2.40 -9.92 -16.86
CA TYR A 59 -1.25 -9.06 -16.63
C TYR A 59 -0.60 -9.37 -15.27
N THR A 60 0.69 -9.08 -15.17
CA THR A 60 1.49 -9.32 -13.97
C THR A 60 1.90 -8.00 -13.36
N VAL A 61 1.26 -7.63 -12.25
CA VAL A 61 1.69 -6.51 -11.40
C VAL A 61 2.55 -7.00 -10.25
N ALA A 62 3.56 -6.22 -9.88
CA ALA A 62 4.41 -6.46 -8.73
C ALA A 62 4.26 -5.34 -7.70
N VAL A 63 4.45 -5.66 -6.42
CA VAL A 63 4.54 -4.67 -5.35
C VAL A 63 5.95 -4.66 -4.79
N SER A 64 6.54 -3.47 -4.71
CA SER A 64 7.81 -3.22 -4.05
C SER A 64 7.59 -2.33 -2.83
N LEU A 65 8.06 -2.78 -1.67
CA LEU A 65 8.08 -2.01 -0.42
C LEU A 65 9.48 -1.41 -0.24
N LYS A 66 9.53 -0.11 0.03
CA LYS A 66 10.77 0.65 0.22
C LYS A 66 10.67 1.45 1.51
N ASN A 67 11.83 1.66 2.16
CA ASN A 67 11.95 2.52 3.33
C ASN A 67 10.98 2.17 4.48
N VAL A 68 10.77 0.87 4.74
CA VAL A 68 9.93 0.42 5.86
C VAL A 68 10.59 0.82 7.18
N SER A 69 9.83 1.50 8.03
CA SER A 69 10.27 2.01 9.33
C SER A 69 9.10 2.08 10.31
N THR A 70 9.37 2.49 11.55
CA THR A 70 8.32 2.72 12.57
C THR A 70 7.32 3.80 12.18
N SER A 71 7.67 4.71 11.29
CA SER A 71 6.80 5.81 10.85
C SER A 71 6.01 5.50 9.58
N GLY A 72 6.32 4.41 8.87
CA GLY A 72 5.64 4.10 7.61
C GLY A 72 6.50 3.38 6.59
N PHE A 73 6.05 3.41 5.34
CA PHE A 73 6.74 2.83 4.19
C PHE A 73 6.33 3.53 2.89
N THR A 74 7.11 3.29 1.85
CA THR A 74 6.75 3.62 0.47
C THR A 74 6.39 2.34 -0.27
N LEU A 75 5.32 2.37 -1.04
CA LEU A 75 4.85 1.26 -1.85
C LEU A 75 4.84 1.66 -3.33
N SER A 76 5.43 0.81 -4.16
CA SER A 76 5.44 0.95 -5.62
C SER A 76 4.73 -0.25 -6.23
N ILE A 77 3.70 0.00 -7.05
CA ILE A 77 3.05 -0.98 -7.90
C ILE A 77 3.65 -0.84 -9.29
N GLU A 78 4.33 -1.87 -9.75
CA GLU A 78 5.07 -1.89 -11.01
C GLU A 78 4.27 -2.60 -12.11
N ASN A 79 4.62 -2.34 -13.36
CA ASN A 79 3.95 -2.84 -14.57
C ASN A 79 2.47 -2.43 -14.67
N LEU A 80 2.15 -1.20 -14.24
CA LEU A 80 0.90 -0.55 -14.61
C LEU A 80 1.05 -0.04 -16.04
N ASP A 81 0.25 -0.57 -16.96
CA ASP A 81 0.18 -0.13 -18.35
C ASP A 81 -0.34 1.31 -18.46
N ALA A 82 0.05 2.04 -19.51
CA ALA A 82 -0.32 3.45 -19.69
C ALA A 82 -1.84 3.68 -19.79
N ASP A 83 -2.58 2.68 -20.27
CA ASP A 83 -4.04 2.66 -20.38
C ASP A 83 -4.73 1.96 -19.19
N THR A 84 -3.96 1.41 -18.25
CA THR A 84 -4.55 0.72 -17.10
C THR A 84 -4.97 1.66 -16.00
N LYS A 85 -6.17 1.38 -15.48
CA LYS A 85 -6.72 1.99 -14.27
C LYS A 85 -5.72 1.83 -13.13
N GLU A 86 -5.61 2.84 -12.30
CA GLU A 86 -4.72 2.79 -11.14
C GLU A 86 -5.12 1.64 -10.19
N ALA A 87 -4.13 0.97 -9.59
CA ALA A 87 -4.39 -0.13 -8.67
C ALA A 87 -4.51 0.36 -7.22
N ALA A 88 -5.52 -0.15 -6.52
CA ALA A 88 -5.59 -0.11 -5.07
C ALA A 88 -4.57 -1.11 -4.47
N PHE A 89 -4.36 -1.07 -3.16
CA PHE A 89 -3.55 -2.09 -2.48
C PHE A 89 -4.09 -2.43 -1.10
N ASN A 90 -3.76 -3.63 -0.65
CA ASN A 90 -4.00 -4.09 0.71
C ASN A 90 -2.65 -4.33 1.39
N PHE A 91 -2.55 -4.08 2.69
CA PHE A 91 -1.37 -4.43 3.46
C PHE A 91 -1.70 -4.90 4.88
N VAL A 92 -0.75 -5.64 5.44
CA VAL A 92 -0.67 -5.96 6.87
C VAL A 92 0.71 -5.55 7.37
N ALA A 93 0.75 -4.83 8.49
CA ALA A 93 1.98 -4.47 9.20
C ALA A 93 1.92 -4.99 10.63
N TYR A 94 2.98 -5.64 11.13
CA TYR A 94 3.00 -6.18 12.49
C TYR A 94 4.39 -6.21 13.14
N SER A 95 4.40 -6.13 14.48
CA SER A 95 5.58 -6.23 15.36
C SER A 95 5.26 -6.86 16.71
#